data_AF-A0A8J7VG52-F1
#
_entry.id   AF-A0A8J7VG52-F1
#
_cell.length_a   1.000
_cell.length_b   1.000
_cell.length_c   1.000
_cell.angle_alpha   90.00
_cell.angle_beta   90.00
_cell.angle_gamma   90.00
#
_symmetry.space_group_name_H-M   'P 1'
#
loop_
_entity.id
_entity.type
_entity.pdbx_description
1 polymer ?
#
loop_
_entity_poly.entity_id
_entity_poly.type
_entity_poly.pdbx_seq_one_letter_code
_entity_poly.pdbx_strand_id
1 'polypeptide(L)'
;MNLIDEQVQHSKFGIGRITSSSDNMIKVEFSEDIGEKKFSYPEAFESYLKMCDSSTQKYVSGKLDELHKELSRERIEKELERLREADRAAIEKVERKKAELKKKKAAEKLAAKN
;
A
#
# COMPACT_ATOMS: atom_id res chain seq x y z
N MET A 1 22.56 4.01 7.34
CA MET A 1 23.04 5.24 6.69
C MET A 1 22.50 6.39 7.51
N ASN A 2 23.32 7.38 7.88
CA ASN A 2 22.81 8.59 8.52
C ASN A 2 22.45 9.59 7.42
N LEU A 3 21.19 10.02 7.38
CA LEU A 3 20.72 11.03 6.43
C LEU A 3 20.80 12.45 7.02
N ILE A 4 21.15 12.58 8.30
CA ILE A 4 21.33 13.88 8.97
C ILE A 4 22.52 14.60 8.31
N ASP A 5 22.38 15.91 8.10
CA ASP A 5 23.33 16.78 7.40
C ASP A 5 23.47 16.59 5.89
N GLU A 6 22.76 15.63 5.31
CA GLU A 6 22.77 15.46 3.86
C GLU A 6 21.97 16.56 3.15
N GLN A 7 22.43 16.91 1.94
CA GLN A 7 21.75 17.86 1.07
C GLN A 7 20.72 17.15 0.18
N VAL A 8 19.54 17.74 0.13
CA VAL A 8 18.43 17.31 -0.72
C VAL A 8 17.96 18.47 -1.58
N GLN A 9 17.51 18.16 -2.78
CA GLN A 9 16.89 19.09 -3.69
C GLN A 9 15.39 18.82 -3.74
N HIS A 10 14.61 19.82 -3.33
CA HIS A 10 13.16 19.84 -3.49
C HIS A 10 12.77 20.56 -4.78
N SER A 11 11.80 20.03 -5.51
CA SER A 11 11.37 20.57 -6.82
C SER A 11 10.90 22.02 -6.76
N LYS A 12 10.25 22.44 -5.67
CA LYS A 12 9.72 23.80 -5.48
C LYS A 12 10.56 24.68 -4.55
N PHE A 13 11.29 24.07 -3.62
CA PHE A 13 11.95 24.79 -2.51
C PHE A 13 13.46 24.91 -2.72
N GLY A 14 14.00 24.25 -3.75
CA GLY A 14 15.43 24.26 -4.02
C GLY A 14 16.20 23.34 -3.08
N ILE A 15 17.43 23.72 -2.76
CA ILE A 15 18.32 22.91 -1.92
C ILE A 15 17.93 23.09 -0.45
N GLY A 16 17.82 21.99 0.27
CA GLY A 16 17.63 21.93 1.71
C GLY A 16 18.59 20.94 2.35
N ARG A 17 18.75 21.04 3.67
CA ARG A 17 19.62 20.20 4.50
C ARG A 17 18.76 19.42 5.48
N ILE A 18 19.01 18.11 5.60
CA ILE A 18 18.28 17.28 6.56
C ILE A 18 18.78 17.58 7.98
N THR A 19 17.92 18.14 8.83
CA THR A 19 18.24 18.43 10.25
C THR A 19 17.90 17.25 11.15
N SER A 20 16.98 16.38 10.72
CA SER A 20 16.56 15.22 11.49
C SER A 20 16.03 14.13 10.57
N SER A 21 16.36 12.88 10.89
CA SER A 21 15.85 11.71 10.19
C SER A 21 15.28 10.73 11.21
N SER A 22 14.06 10.27 10.97
CA SER A 22 13.36 9.21 11.71
C SER A 22 12.86 8.15 10.72
N ASP A 23 12.40 7.01 11.22
CA ASP A 23 12.06 5.85 10.37
C ASP A 23 10.95 6.13 9.34
N ASN A 24 10.01 7.04 9.64
CA ASN A 24 8.90 7.39 8.76
C ASN A 24 8.88 8.86 8.32
N MET A 25 9.75 9.70 8.88
CA MET A 25 9.75 11.14 8.61
C MET A 25 11.15 11.72 8.66
N ILE A 26 11.39 12.70 7.79
CA ILE A 26 12.58 13.54 7.85
C ILE A 26 12.20 15.01 7.99
N LYS A 27 13.09 15.78 8.60
CA LYS A 27 13.04 17.24 8.65
C LYS A 27 14.12 17.81 7.74
N VAL A 28 13.70 18.71 6.88
CA VAL A 28 14.59 19.41 5.94
C VAL A 28 14.47 20.89 6.22
N GLU A 29 15.59 21.52 6.53
CA GLU A 29 15.74 22.97 6.60
C GLU A 29 16.08 23.49 5.21
N PHE A 30 15.20 24.34 4.66
CA PHE A 30 15.45 25.07 3.42
C PHE A 30 15.96 26.48 3.73
N SER A 31 16.12 27.29 2.67
CA SER A 31 16.42 28.73 2.79
C SER A 31 15.52 29.44 3.81
N GLU A 32 16.01 30.54 4.37
CA GLU A 32 15.34 31.32 5.44
C GLU A 32 13.89 31.70 5.09
N ASP A 33 13.58 31.94 3.81
CA ASP A 33 12.23 32.25 3.32
C ASP A 33 11.21 31.11 3.50
N ILE A 34 11.68 29.86 3.58
CA ILE A 34 10.85 28.65 3.61
C ILE A 34 10.88 28.01 5.00
N GLY A 35 12.07 27.99 5.63
CA GLY A 35 12.34 27.38 6.92
C GLY A 35 12.32 25.85 6.91
N GLU A 36 12.13 25.26 8.10
CA GLU A 36 12.08 23.80 8.29
C GLU A 36 10.74 23.21 7.83
N LYS A 37 10.79 22.11 7.07
CA LYS A 37 9.63 21.32 6.65
C LYS A 37 9.83 19.84 6.98
N LYS A 38 8.71 19.18 7.26
CA LYS A 38 8.65 17.74 7.53
C LYS A 38 8.13 17.01 6.30
N PHE A 39 8.76 15.89 5.96
CA PHE A 39 8.38 15.04 4.85
C PHE A 39 8.31 13.58 5.28
N SER A 40 7.44 12.80 4.64
CA SER A 40 7.36 11.35 4.84
C SER A 40 8.57 10.66 4.22
N TYR A 41 9.22 9.79 4.97
CA TYR A 41 10.33 8.96 4.51
C TYR A 41 9.88 7.51 4.39
N PRO A 42 10.28 6.77 3.33
CA PRO A 42 11.04 7.21 2.15
C PRO A 42 10.17 7.85 1.03
N GLU A 43 8.84 7.89 1.15
CA GLU A 43 7.90 8.28 0.07
C GLU A 43 8.15 9.67 -0.55
N ALA A 44 8.55 10.68 0.24
CA ALA A 44 8.74 12.02 -0.29
C ALA A 44 9.87 12.11 -1.34
N PHE A 45 10.79 11.15 -1.35
CA PHE A 45 11.86 11.06 -2.34
C PHE A 45 11.42 10.56 -3.72
N GLU A 46 10.18 10.11 -3.85
CA GLU A 46 9.62 9.73 -5.14
C GLU A 46 9.21 10.94 -5.97
N SER A 47 8.54 11.90 -5.33
CA SER A 47 7.83 12.99 -6.03
C SER A 47 8.37 14.39 -5.72
N TYR A 48 8.96 14.58 -4.54
CA TYR A 48 9.23 15.93 -4.02
C TYR A 48 10.71 16.18 -3.77
N LEU A 49 11.43 15.18 -3.28
CA LEU A 49 12.83 15.28 -2.86
C LEU A 49 13.75 14.42 -3.71
N LYS A 50 14.98 14.90 -3.91
CA LYS A 50 16.06 14.15 -4.55
C LYS A 50 17.34 14.36 -3.75
N MET A 51 18.07 13.30 -3.42
CA MET A 51 19.37 13.45 -2.77
C MET A 51 20.37 14.06 -3.75
N CYS A 52 21.21 14.97 -3.26
CA CYS A 52 22.32 15.49 -4.04
C CYS A 52 23.45 14.47 -4.19
N ASP A 53 23.70 13.66 -3.15
CA ASP A 53 24.69 12.58 -3.22
C ASP A 53 24.12 11.32 -3.91
N SER A 54 24.92 10.77 -4.82
CA SER A 54 24.52 9.59 -5.61
C SER A 54 24.48 8.29 -4.79
N SER A 55 25.30 8.17 -3.75
CA SER A 55 25.33 7.00 -2.87
C SER A 55 24.09 7.00 -1.98
N THR A 56 23.78 8.15 -1.39
CA THR A 56 22.59 8.33 -0.57
C THR A 56 21.32 8.23 -1.40
N GLN A 57 21.30 8.75 -2.63
CA GLN A 57 20.17 8.56 -3.56
C GLN A 57 19.87 7.08 -3.81
N LYS A 58 20.91 6.26 -4.05
CA LYS A 58 20.74 4.82 -4.26
C LYS A 58 20.20 4.12 -3.02
N TYR A 59 20.68 4.52 -1.84
CA TYR A 59 20.20 3.97 -0.57
C TYR A 59 18.71 4.25 -0.36
N VAL A 60 18.28 5.51 -0.54
CA VAL A 60 16.89 5.92 -0.36
C VAL A 60 16.00 5.30 -1.43
N SER A 61 16.45 5.25 -2.69
CA SER A 61 15.75 4.56 -3.78
C SER A 61 15.53 3.08 -3.46
N GLY A 62 16.55 2.40 -2.92
CA GLY A 62 16.41 1.00 -2.50
C GLY A 62 15.37 0.82 -1.39
N LYS A 63 15.31 1.75 -0.43
CA LYS A 63 14.28 1.74 0.62
C LYS A 63 12.87 2.00 0.10
N LEU A 64 12.74 2.92 -0.86
CA LEU A 64 11.46 3.17 -1.52
C LEU A 64 10.99 1.95 -2.32
N ASP A 65 11.91 1.28 -3.04
CA ASP A 65 11.59 0.06 -3.79
C ASP A 65 11.19 -1.10 -2.87
N GLU A 66 11.85 -1.25 -1.71
CA GLU A 66 11.46 -2.22 -0.68
C GLU A 66 10.03 -1.96 -0.19
N LEU A 67 9.71 -0.71 0.14
CA LEU A 67 8.38 -0.31 0.57
C LEU A 67 7.32 -0.57 -0.50
N HIS A 68 7.59 -0.23 -1.77
CA HIS A 68 6.68 -0.51 -2.88
C HIS A 68 6.46 -2.00 -3.11
N LYS A 69 7.50 -2.83 -2.97
CA LYS A 69 7.36 -4.28 -3.06
C LYS A 69 6.50 -4.84 -1.94
N GLU A 70 6.66 -4.35 -0.72
CA GLU A 70 5.84 -4.79 0.42
C GLU A 70 4.38 -4.38 0.25
N LEU A 71 4.11 -3.13 -0.11
CA LEU A 71 2.75 -2.64 -0.36
C LEU A 71 2.08 -3.34 -1.54
N SER A 72 2.80 -3.61 -2.62
CA SER A 72 2.25 -4.34 -3.76
C SER A 72 1.95 -5.79 -3.41
N ARG A 73 2.82 -6.45 -2.64
CA ARG A 73 2.60 -7.80 -2.13
C ARG A 73 1.36 -7.86 -1.24
N GLU A 74 1.23 -6.96 -0.27
CA GLU A 74 0.07 -6.89 0.60
C GLU A 74 -1.23 -6.69 -0.19
N ARG A 75 -1.21 -5.81 -1.21
CA ARG A 75 -2.36 -5.61 -2.10
C ARG A 75 -2.73 -6.88 -2.86
N ILE A 76 -1.75 -7.62 -3.38
CA ILE A 76 -1.98 -8.88 -4.09
C ILE A 76 -2.56 -9.94 -3.14
N GLU A 77 -2.01 -10.07 -1.94
CA GLU A 77 -2.48 -11.04 -0.94
C GLU A 77 -3.93 -10.76 -0.53
N LYS A 78 -4.25 -9.48 -0.28
CA LYS A 78 -5.61 -9.05 0.06
C LYS A 78 -6.62 -9.29 -1.06
N GLU A 79 -6.23 -9.04 -2.31
CA GLU A 79 -7.10 -9.33 -3.45
C GLU A 79 -7.31 -10.83 -3.65
N LEU A 80 -6.26 -11.63 -3.47
CA LEU A 80 -6.37 -13.10 -3.54
C LEU A 80 -7.30 -13.65 -2.44
N GLU A 81 -7.22 -13.11 -1.23
CA GLU A 81 -8.12 -13.46 -0.13
C GLU A 81 -9.58 -13.12 -0.47
N ARG A 82 -9.82 -11.92 -0.99
CA ARG A 82 -11.15 -11.48 -1.43
C ARG A 82 -11.73 -12.40 -2.51
N LEU A 83 -10.92 -12.80 -3.49
CA LEU A 83 -11.34 -13.74 -4.54
C LEU A 83 -11.68 -15.11 -3.97
N ARG A 84 -10.89 -15.63 -3.02
CA ARG A 84 -11.16 -16.90 -2.34
C ARG A 84 -12.45 -16.87 -1.53
N GLU A 85 -12.72 -15.76 -0.84
CA GLU A 85 -13.96 -15.59 -0.08
C GLU A 85 -15.18 -15.52 -1.02
N ALA A 86 -15.06 -14.78 -2.12
CA ALA A 86 -16.11 -14.69 -3.13
C ALA A 86 -16.43 -16.06 -3.75
N ASP A 87 -15.40 -16.87 -4.04
CA ASP A 87 -15.58 -18.22 -4.60
C ASP A 87 -16.28 -19.16 -3.60
N ARG A 88 -15.86 -19.16 -2.32
CA ARG A 88 -16.55 -19.92 -1.27
C ARG A 88 -18.01 -19.52 -1.13
N ALA A 89 -18.30 -18.21 -1.12
CA ALA A 89 -19.65 -17.70 -1.02
C ALA A 89 -20.51 -18.08 -2.25
N ALA A 90 -19.91 -18.15 -3.44
CA ALA A 90 -20.59 -18.59 -4.65
C ALA A 90 -20.95 -20.08 -4.58
N ILE A 91 -19.99 -20.93 -4.19
CA ILE A 91 -20.21 -22.38 -4.00
C ILE A 91 -21.33 -22.63 -2.98
N GLU A 92 -21.29 -21.95 -1.83
CA GLU A 92 -22.30 -22.09 -0.79
C GLU A 92 -23.70 -21.69 -1.29
N LYS A 93 -23.80 -20.59 -2.03
CA LYS A 93 -25.07 -20.14 -2.64
C LYS A 93 -25.62 -21.19 -3.62
N VAL A 94 -24.75 -21.79 -4.43
CA VAL A 94 -25.15 -22.85 -5.38
C VAL A 94 -25.67 -24.07 -4.64
N GLU A 95 -24.98 -24.52 -3.60
CA GLU A 95 -25.40 -25.69 -2.82
C GLU A 95 -26.70 -25.44 -2.05
N ARG A 96 -26.88 -24.25 -1.45
CA ARG A 96 -28.16 -23.84 -0.83
C ARG A 96 -29.31 -23.87 -1.84
N LYS A 97 -29.13 -23.27 -3.02
CA LYS A 97 -30.15 -23.29 -4.09
C LYS A 97 -30.48 -24.72 -4.55
N LYS A 98 -29.49 -25.59 -4.71
CA LYS A 98 -29.72 -27.01 -5.05
C LYS A 98 -30.51 -27.73 -3.96
N ALA A 99 -30.19 -27.51 -2.68
CA ALA A 99 -30.90 -28.10 -1.57
C ALA A 99 -32.37 -27.64 -1.50
N GLU A 100 -32.62 -26.34 -1.72
CA GLU A 100 -33.98 -25.79 -1.79
C GLU A 100 -34.80 -26.37 -2.94
N LEU A 101 -34.20 -26.50 -4.13
CA LEU A 101 -34.85 -27.12 -5.29
C LEU A 101 -35.19 -28.59 -5.03
N LYS A 102 -34.31 -29.35 -4.38
CA LYS A 102 -34.58 -30.74 -3.99
C LYS A 102 -35.74 -30.83 -3.00
N LYS A 103 -35.79 -29.95 -1.99
CA LYS A 103 -36.90 -29.90 -1.01
C LYS A 103 -38.23 -29.56 -1.68
N LYS A 104 -38.26 -28.56 -2.57
CA LYS A 104 -39.49 -28.19 -3.31
C LYS A 104 -40.02 -29.35 -4.15
N LYS A 105 -39.15 -30.02 -4.93
CA LYS A 105 -39.53 -31.19 -5.74
C LYS A 105 -40.07 -32.35 -4.89
N ALA A 106 -39.49 -32.59 -3.72
CA ALA A 106 -39.97 -33.62 -2.80
C ALA A 106 -41.35 -33.31 -2.23
N ALA A 107 -41.60 -32.05 -1.85
CA ALA A 107 -42.90 -31.59 -1.35
C ALA A 107 -43.99 -31.67 -2.43
N GLU A 108 -43.68 -31.27 -3.67
CA GLU A 108 -44.62 -31.33 -4.79
C GLU A 108 -45.00 -32.78 -5.15
N LYS A 109 -44.03 -33.71 -5.13
CA LYS A 109 -44.28 -35.14 -5.36
C LYS A 109 -45.13 -35.78 -4.26
N LEU A 110 -45.01 -35.31 -3.01
CA LEU A 110 -45.82 -35.78 -1.89
C LEU A 110 -47.27 -35.26 -1.99
N ALA A 111 -47.44 -34.01 -2.42
CA ALA A 111 -48.75 -33.40 -2.62
C ALA A 111 -49.53 -34.04 -3.79
N ALA A 112 -48.85 -34.46 -4.86
CA ALA A 112 -49.49 -35.09 -6.02
C ALA A 112 -49.93 -36.56 -5.79
N LYS A 113 -49.63 -37.14 -4.62
CA LYS A 113 -49.94 -38.55 -4.28
C LYS A 113 -51.11 -38.71 -3.29
N ASN A 114 -51.61 -37.60 -2.73
CA ASN A 114 -52.83 -37.52 -1.93
C ASN A 114 -53.98 -36.97 -2.78
#